data_AF-A0AA35WWP1-F1
#
_entry.id   AF-A0AA35WWP1-F1
#
_cell.length_a   1.000
_cell.length_b   1.000
_cell.length_c   1.000
_cell.angle_alpha   90.00
_cell.angle_beta   90.00
_cell.angle_gamma   90.00
#
_symmetry.space_group_name_H-M   'P 1'
#
loop_
_entity.id
_entity.type
_entity.pdbx_description
1 polymer ?
#
loop_
_entity_poly.entity_id
_entity_poly.type
_entity_poly.pdbx_seq_one_letter_code
_entity_poly.pdbx_strand_id
1 'polypeptide(L)'
;NVCVVCGSDRDCIRKSIVPHEYRRQFPAELKEHASHDVLLLCLPCHQLASAHSDRLKSLLAQEYSAPLSSASNSRFTQDHRMSRVKNCARALVKGQGIPDERRKELMAAVAEFLRCTPEDITPDMIQEAAEIDTRLQNSEFSPHAELVVRAVREEGGRQGLLEFQRRWRQHFLDTMNPRFLPELWSVDHNPHQL
;
A
#
# COMPACT_ATOMS: atom_id res chain seq x y z
N ASN A 1 26.34 2.61 -17.54
CA ASN A 1 25.24 2.11 -16.68
C ASN A 1 25.82 1.20 -15.61
N VAL A 2 26.20 1.78 -14.48
CA VAL A 2 26.77 1.05 -13.34
C VAL A 2 25.98 1.39 -12.08
N CYS A 3 26.11 0.56 -11.05
CA CYS A 3 25.60 0.83 -9.72
C CYS A 3 26.26 2.10 -9.18
N VAL A 4 25.46 3.12 -8.86
CA VAL A 4 25.97 4.41 -8.37
C VAL A 4 26.69 4.30 -7.02
N VAL A 5 26.49 3.20 -6.29
CA VAL A 5 27.11 2.96 -4.98
C VAL A 5 28.47 2.29 -5.15
N CYS A 6 28.47 1.07 -5.68
CA CYS A 6 29.68 0.24 -5.68
C CYS A 6 30.44 0.23 -7.01
N GLY A 7 29.84 0.69 -8.11
CA GLY A 7 30.45 0.68 -9.45
C GLY A 7 30.24 -0.60 -10.25
N SER A 8 29.52 -1.60 -9.72
CA SER A 8 29.19 -2.83 -10.43
C SER A 8 28.38 -2.55 -11.69
N ASP A 9 28.72 -3.18 -12.81
CA ASP A 9 27.97 -3.14 -14.08
C ASP A 9 26.97 -4.30 -14.22
N ARG A 10 26.92 -5.21 -13.24
CA ARG A 10 26.05 -6.39 -13.25
C ARG A 10 24.68 -6.12 -12.64
N ASP A 11 23.64 -6.64 -13.30
CA ASP A 11 22.25 -6.73 -12.82
C ASP A 11 21.75 -5.44 -12.14
N CYS A 12 22.04 -4.30 -12.78
CA CYS A 12 21.64 -3.00 -12.26
C CYS A 12 20.15 -2.73 -12.54
N ILE A 13 19.43 -2.40 -11.48
CA ILE A 13 18.01 -2.06 -11.51
C ILE A 13 17.81 -0.61 -11.10
N ARG A 14 16.72 0.00 -11.60
CA ARG A 14 16.36 1.38 -11.27
C ARG A 14 15.72 1.44 -9.88
N LYS A 15 16.21 2.34 -9.03
CA LYS A 15 15.65 2.67 -7.71
C LYS A 15 15.25 4.14 -7.67
N SER A 16 13.99 4.39 -7.34
CA SER A 16 13.52 5.73 -7.00
C SER A 16 13.96 6.09 -5.58
N ILE A 17 14.74 7.16 -5.43
CA ILE A 17 15.24 7.69 -4.17
C ILE A 17 14.09 8.18 -3.30
N VAL A 18 13.20 9.01 -3.87
CA VAL A 18 11.91 9.32 -3.28
C VAL A 18 10.94 8.18 -3.61
N PRO A 19 10.40 7.43 -2.63
CA PRO A 19 9.52 6.30 -2.92
C PRO A 19 8.26 6.71 -3.69
N HIS A 20 7.83 5.86 -4.64
CA HIS A 20 6.69 6.14 -5.50
C HIS A 20 5.38 6.38 -4.73
N GLU A 21 5.21 5.71 -3.58
CA GLU A 21 4.03 5.89 -2.72
C GLU A 21 3.84 7.33 -2.25
N TYR A 22 4.91 8.04 -1.88
CA TYR A 22 4.84 9.46 -1.52
C TYR A 22 4.74 10.34 -2.77
N ARG A 23 5.53 10.05 -3.81
CA ARG A 23 5.56 10.88 -5.02
C ARG A 23 4.20 10.95 -5.73
N ARG A 24 3.39 9.88 -5.68
CA ARG A 24 2.02 9.88 -6.21
C ARG A 24 1.12 10.92 -5.54
N GLN A 25 1.40 11.31 -4.30
CA GLN A 25 0.62 12.27 -3.52
C GLN A 25 1.02 13.73 -3.78
N PHE A 26 2.10 13.97 -4.52
CA PHE A 26 2.58 15.32 -4.81
C PHE A 26 1.66 16.04 -5.81
N PRO A 27 1.63 17.37 -5.82
CA PRO A 27 0.95 18.14 -6.86
C PRO A 27 1.68 17.97 -8.21
N ALA A 28 0.98 18.23 -9.32
CA ALA A 28 1.45 17.87 -10.67
C ALA A 28 2.79 18.53 -11.03
N GLU A 29 2.97 19.78 -10.60
CA GLU A 29 4.14 20.62 -10.87
C GLU A 29 5.42 20.01 -10.27
N LEU A 30 5.31 19.23 -9.18
CA LEU A 30 6.47 18.57 -8.54
C LEU A 30 6.68 17.12 -9.01
N LYS A 31 5.79 16.60 -9.86
CA LYS A 31 5.91 15.24 -10.43
C LYS A 31 6.77 15.23 -11.69
N GLU A 32 6.92 16.37 -12.35
CA GLU A 32 7.79 16.56 -13.51
C GLU A 32 9.26 16.31 -13.14
N HIS A 33 10.08 15.87 -14.11
CA HIS A 33 11.52 15.59 -13.94
C HIS A 33 11.88 14.56 -12.84
N ALA A 34 10.99 13.61 -12.56
CA ALA A 34 11.24 12.53 -11.59
C ALA A 34 12.46 11.64 -11.91
N SER A 35 13.00 11.72 -13.13
CA SER A 35 14.22 11.00 -13.55
C SER A 35 15.44 11.35 -12.69
N HIS A 36 15.50 12.57 -12.14
CA HIS A 36 16.58 12.97 -11.23
C HIS A 36 16.64 12.09 -9.98
N ASP A 37 15.49 11.63 -9.51
CA ASP A 37 15.39 10.76 -8.34
C ASP A 37 15.50 9.28 -8.68
N VAL A 38 15.87 8.90 -9.90
CA VAL A 38 15.99 7.49 -10.32
C VAL A 38 17.46 7.14 -10.56
N LEU A 39 18.01 6.27 -9.70
CA LEU A 39 19.40 5.83 -9.77
C LEU A 39 19.50 4.33 -10.09
N LEU A 40 20.62 3.92 -10.69
CA LEU A 40 20.93 2.51 -10.95
C LEU A 40 21.66 1.90 -9.76
N LEU A 41 21.17 0.75 -9.27
CA LEU A 41 21.78 -0.02 -8.20
C LEU A 41 21.87 -1.49 -8.61
N CYS A 42 22.98 -2.17 -8.31
CA CYS A 42 23.02 -3.62 -8.37
C CYS A 42 22.14 -4.22 -7.27
N LEU A 43 21.75 -5.50 -7.43
CA LEU A 43 20.82 -6.16 -6.50
C LEU A 43 21.21 -6.05 -5.01
N PRO A 44 22.48 -6.26 -4.58
CA PRO A 44 22.86 -6.10 -3.18
C PRO A 44 22.69 -4.67 -2.65
N CYS A 45 23.15 -3.67 -3.41
CA CYS A 45 23.00 -2.26 -3.02
C CYS A 45 21.53 -1.84 -3.00
N HIS A 46 20.71 -2.38 -3.91
CA HIS A 46 19.27 -2.13 -3.92
C HIS A 46 18.58 -2.66 -2.66
N GLN A 47 18.90 -3.90 -2.25
CA GLN A 47 18.35 -4.49 -1.02
C GLN A 47 18.74 -3.68 0.21
N LEU A 48 20.01 -3.30 0.33
CA LEU A 48 20.49 -2.46 1.42
C LEU A 48 19.81 -1.08 1.44
N ALA A 49 19.74 -0.40 0.29
CA ALA A 49 19.07 0.89 0.16
C ALA A 49 17.57 0.80 0.49
N SER A 50 16.93 -0.32 0.18
CA SER A 50 15.52 -0.56 0.53
C SER A 50 15.35 -0.69 2.05
N ALA A 51 16.22 -1.45 2.72
CA ALA A 51 16.21 -1.54 4.18
C ALA A 51 16.42 -0.19 4.87
N HIS A 52 17.34 0.65 4.36
CA HIS A 52 17.51 2.02 4.85
C HIS A 52 16.30 2.91 4.56
N SER A 53 15.66 2.74 3.40
CA SER A 53 14.44 3.46 3.06
C SER A 53 13.33 3.12 4.04
N ASP A 54 13.13 1.84 4.35
CA ASP A 54 12.08 1.37 5.27
C ASP A 54 12.29 1.87 6.72
N ARG A 55 13.55 2.04 7.14
CA ARG A 55 13.87 2.72 8.41
C ARG A 55 13.41 4.17 8.41
N LEU A 56 13.68 4.93 7.34
CA LEU A 56 13.19 6.30 7.23
C LEU A 56 11.65 6.36 7.20
N LYS A 57 10.99 5.44 6.50
CA LYS A 57 9.52 5.34 6.53
C LYS A 57 8.99 5.12 7.95
N SER A 58 9.65 4.26 8.72
CA SER A 58 9.30 4.02 10.13
C SER A 58 9.46 5.27 11.00
N LEU A 59 10.48 6.09 10.74
CA LEU A 59 10.66 7.37 11.44
C LEU A 59 9.57 8.37 11.06
N LEU A 60 9.29 8.52 9.76
CA LEU A 60 8.21 9.38 9.27
C LEU A 60 6.84 8.96 9.83
N ALA A 61 6.62 7.66 10.03
CA ALA A 61 5.40 7.14 10.62
C ALA A 61 5.19 7.63 12.06
N GLN A 62 6.27 7.73 12.84
CA GLN A 62 6.23 8.28 14.20
C GLN A 62 6.09 9.80 14.17
N GLU A 63 6.90 10.48 13.36
CA GLU A 63 6.95 11.94 13.25
C GLU A 63 5.60 12.54 12.84
N TYR A 64 4.93 11.95 11.86
CA TYR A 64 3.65 12.45 11.33
C TYR A 64 2.43 11.70 11.87
N SER A 65 2.60 10.85 12.90
CA SER A 65 1.52 10.00 13.42
C SER A 65 0.78 9.21 12.33
N ALA A 66 1.53 8.74 11.33
CA ALA A 66 1.02 8.08 10.14
C ALA A 66 1.43 6.60 10.14
N PRO A 67 0.62 5.65 10.65
CA PRO A 67 1.04 4.26 10.77
C PRO A 67 1.30 3.62 9.39
N LEU A 68 2.44 2.94 9.24
CA LEU A 68 2.67 2.03 8.12
C LEU A 68 1.58 0.94 8.12
N SER A 69 1.08 0.54 6.96
CA SER A 69 -0.01 -0.46 6.86
C SER A 69 0.29 -1.68 7.72
N SER A 70 -0.39 -1.75 8.86
CA SER A 70 -0.44 -2.89 9.77
C SER A 70 -1.73 -3.66 9.52
N ALA A 71 -1.85 -4.88 10.04
CA ALA A 71 -3.08 -5.66 9.98
C ALA A 71 -4.32 -4.90 10.51
N SER A 72 -4.13 -3.88 11.35
CA SER A 72 -5.17 -3.00 11.89
C SER A 72 -5.53 -1.80 10.99
N ASN A 73 -4.73 -1.48 9.96
CA ASN A 73 -4.97 -0.40 9.01
C ASN A 73 -5.10 -1.00 7.60
N SER A 74 -6.07 -1.89 7.42
CA SER A 74 -6.35 -2.54 6.14
C SER A 74 -7.27 -1.66 5.30
N ARG A 75 -6.98 -1.60 3.99
CA ARG A 75 -7.84 -0.95 2.98
C ARG A 75 -9.25 -1.53 2.94
N PHE A 76 -9.38 -2.77 3.36
CA PHE A 76 -10.66 -3.46 3.45
C PHE A 76 -10.91 -3.98 4.85
N THR A 77 -12.12 -3.80 5.35
CA THR A 77 -12.66 -4.50 6.52
C THR A 77 -13.53 -5.67 6.05
N GLN A 78 -13.87 -6.57 6.97
CA GLN A 78 -14.80 -7.67 6.68
C GLN A 78 -16.20 -7.25 7.11
N ASP A 79 -17.18 -7.35 6.21
CA ASP A 79 -18.58 -7.33 6.60
C ASP A 79 -18.88 -8.64 7.35
N HIS A 80 -18.97 -8.56 8.68
CA HIS A 80 -19.23 -9.74 9.51
C HIS A 80 -20.60 -10.38 9.22
N ARG A 81 -21.59 -9.59 8.78
CA ARG A 81 -22.92 -10.11 8.42
C ARG A 81 -22.83 -10.89 7.10
N MET A 82 -22.21 -10.33 6.08
CA MET A 82 -22.01 -11.04 4.80
C MET A 82 -21.07 -12.24 4.95
N SER A 83 -20.07 -12.14 5.82
CA SER A 83 -19.18 -13.25 6.15
C SER A 83 -19.92 -14.41 6.81
N ARG A 84 -20.88 -14.11 7.71
CA ARG A 84 -21.76 -15.12 8.31
C ARG A 84 -22.60 -15.81 7.23
N VAL A 85 -23.27 -15.05 6.37
CA VAL A 85 -24.10 -15.58 5.28
C VAL A 85 -23.27 -16.44 4.34
N LYS A 86 -22.10 -15.96 3.92
CA LYS A 86 -21.15 -16.70 3.10
C LYS A 86 -20.74 -18.03 3.73
N ASN A 87 -20.41 -18.02 5.02
CA ASN A 87 -20.03 -19.24 5.73
C ASN A 87 -21.21 -20.22 5.85
N CYS A 88 -22.43 -19.73 6.10
CA CYS A 88 -23.63 -20.55 6.12
C CYS A 88 -23.90 -21.20 4.76
N ALA A 89 -23.83 -20.42 3.69
CA ALA A 89 -24.01 -20.90 2.32
C ALA A 89 -22.93 -21.91 1.92
N ARG A 90 -21.65 -21.65 2.23
CA ARG A 90 -20.55 -22.60 1.99
C ARG A 90 -20.72 -23.91 2.75
N ALA A 91 -21.22 -23.85 3.98
CA ALA A 91 -21.55 -25.04 4.75
C ALA A 91 -22.68 -25.84 4.08
N LEU A 92 -23.73 -25.18 3.57
CA LEU A 92 -24.82 -25.84 2.84
C LEU A 92 -24.36 -26.48 1.51
N VAL A 93 -23.43 -25.83 0.79
CA VAL A 93 -22.86 -26.36 -0.47
C VAL A 93 -21.95 -27.56 -0.22
N LYS A 94 -21.07 -27.51 0.80
CA LYS A 94 -20.03 -28.53 1.02
C LYS A 94 -20.39 -29.59 2.03
N GLY A 95 -21.37 -29.33 2.89
CA GLY A 95 -21.66 -30.14 4.07
C GLY A 95 -22.43 -31.42 3.75
N GLN A 96 -21.70 -32.51 3.59
CA GLN A 96 -22.26 -33.86 3.68
C GLN A 96 -22.44 -34.20 5.16
N GLY A 97 -23.66 -34.60 5.57
CA GLY A 97 -23.94 -35.01 6.95
C GLY A 97 -24.23 -33.89 7.96
N ILE A 98 -24.66 -32.70 7.51
CA ILE A 98 -25.16 -31.66 8.43
C ILE A 98 -26.47 -32.14 9.09
N PRO A 99 -26.59 -32.15 10.44
CA PRO A 99 -27.84 -32.47 11.13
C PRO A 99 -29.00 -31.57 10.68
N ASP A 100 -30.22 -32.12 10.58
CA ASP A 100 -31.37 -31.43 10.01
C ASP A 100 -31.70 -30.10 10.71
N GLU A 101 -31.60 -30.07 12.04
CA GLU A 101 -31.79 -28.83 12.82
C GLU A 101 -30.76 -27.76 12.46
N ARG A 102 -29.48 -28.16 12.31
CA ARG A 102 -28.42 -27.23 11.89
C ARG A 102 -28.60 -26.78 10.45
N ARG A 103 -29.09 -27.65 9.55
CA ARG A 103 -29.38 -27.29 8.16
C ARG A 103 -30.47 -26.22 8.09
N LYS A 104 -31.55 -26.36 8.87
CA LYS A 104 -32.63 -25.37 8.97
C LYS A 104 -32.11 -24.01 9.43
N GLU A 105 -31.27 -23.97 10.47
CA GLU A 105 -30.66 -22.73 10.95
C GLU A 105 -29.81 -22.03 9.88
N LEU A 106 -28.99 -22.79 9.15
CA LEU A 106 -28.14 -22.25 8.08
C LEU A 106 -28.98 -21.73 6.91
N MET A 107 -30.03 -22.46 6.52
CA MET A 107 -30.97 -22.04 5.49
C MET A 107 -31.74 -20.78 5.90
N ALA A 108 -32.21 -20.69 7.14
CA ALA A 108 -32.88 -19.50 7.66
C ALA A 108 -31.98 -18.25 7.61
N ALA A 109 -30.69 -18.39 7.95
CA ALA A 109 -29.73 -17.28 7.88
C ALA A 109 -29.46 -16.80 6.43
N VAL A 110 -29.49 -17.72 5.46
CA VAL A 110 -29.39 -17.37 4.03
C VAL A 110 -30.70 -16.76 3.53
N ALA A 111 -31.86 -17.31 3.95
CA ALA A 111 -33.20 -16.82 3.62
C ALA A 111 -33.41 -15.37 4.06
N GLU A 112 -33.03 -15.08 5.31
CA GLU A 112 -33.08 -13.74 5.90
C GLU A 112 -32.29 -12.73 5.08
N PHE A 113 -31.10 -13.12 4.61
CA PHE A 113 -30.26 -12.27 3.77
C PHE A 113 -30.87 -12.03 2.38
N LEU A 114 -31.38 -13.09 1.75
CA LEU A 114 -31.99 -13.04 0.42
C LEU A 114 -33.42 -12.47 0.44
N ARG A 115 -33.98 -12.20 1.63
CA ARG A 115 -35.36 -11.73 1.84
C ARG A 115 -36.40 -12.63 1.18
N CYS A 116 -36.20 -13.94 1.31
CA CYS A 116 -37.11 -14.97 0.79
C CYS A 116 -37.44 -15.98 1.90
N THR A 117 -38.39 -16.87 1.61
CA THR A 117 -38.66 -17.98 2.53
C THR A 117 -37.63 -19.10 2.32
N PRO A 118 -37.30 -19.90 3.36
CA PRO A 118 -36.39 -21.04 3.20
C PRO A 118 -36.83 -22.03 2.12
N GLU A 119 -38.13 -22.13 1.87
CA GLU A 119 -38.73 -23.01 0.86
C GLU A 119 -38.49 -22.52 -0.58
N ASP A 120 -38.29 -21.21 -0.77
CA ASP A 120 -38.02 -20.58 -2.07
C ASP A 120 -36.52 -20.59 -2.44
N ILE A 121 -35.64 -21.03 -1.54
CA ILE A 121 -34.20 -21.02 -1.78
C ILE A 121 -33.82 -22.12 -2.76
N THR A 122 -33.26 -21.70 -3.90
CA THR A 122 -32.70 -22.63 -4.89
C THR A 122 -31.22 -22.95 -4.60
N PRO A 123 -30.71 -24.09 -5.09
CA PRO A 123 -29.28 -24.40 -5.00
C PRO A 123 -28.38 -23.32 -5.59
N ASP A 124 -28.80 -22.67 -6.67
CA ASP A 124 -28.07 -21.58 -7.33
C ASP A 124 -27.97 -20.35 -6.42
N MET A 125 -29.06 -19.98 -5.73
CA MET A 125 -29.04 -18.89 -4.74
C MET A 125 -28.09 -19.17 -3.57
N ILE A 126 -27.97 -20.42 -3.13
CA ILE A 126 -26.99 -20.82 -2.11
C ILE A 126 -25.57 -20.69 -2.67
N GLN A 127 -25.35 -21.10 -3.92
CA GLN A 127 -24.04 -21.00 -4.55
C GLN A 127 -23.61 -19.53 -4.75
N GLU A 128 -24.52 -18.66 -5.14
CA GLU A 128 -24.29 -17.21 -5.22
C GLU A 128 -23.96 -16.63 -3.84
N ALA A 129 -24.74 -17.00 -2.81
CA ALA A 129 -24.50 -16.56 -1.44
C ALA A 129 -23.14 -17.04 -0.89
N ALA A 130 -22.65 -18.21 -1.33
CA ALA A 130 -21.36 -18.77 -0.95
C ALA A 130 -20.16 -18.00 -1.55
N GLU A 131 -20.38 -17.20 -2.59
CA GLU A 131 -19.34 -16.47 -3.33
C GLU A 131 -19.39 -14.95 -3.11
N ILE A 132 -20.32 -14.44 -2.30
CA ILE A 132 -20.44 -13.00 -1.97
C ILE A 132 -19.08 -12.40 -1.57
N ASP A 133 -18.77 -11.21 -2.09
CA ASP A 133 -17.62 -10.43 -1.64
C ASP A 133 -17.93 -9.81 -0.28
N THR A 134 -17.16 -10.21 0.73
CA THR A 134 -17.32 -9.78 2.11
C THR A 134 -16.41 -8.61 2.45
N ARG A 135 -15.61 -8.12 1.49
CA ARG A 135 -14.68 -7.01 1.68
C ARG A 135 -15.43 -5.68 1.58
N LEU A 136 -15.44 -4.93 2.67
CA LEU A 136 -15.89 -3.53 2.67
C LEU A 136 -14.69 -2.63 2.52
N GLN A 137 -14.81 -1.57 1.73
CA GLN A 137 -13.81 -0.52 1.71
C GLN A 137 -13.83 0.20 3.06
N ASN A 138 -12.68 0.29 3.72
CA ASN A 138 -12.55 0.99 4.98
C ASN A 138 -12.49 2.50 4.69
N SER A 139 -13.54 3.26 5.05
CA SER A 139 -13.58 4.73 4.86
C SER A 139 -12.53 5.45 5.70
N GLU A 140 -12.16 4.87 6.85
CA GLU A 140 -11.17 5.41 7.77
C GLU A 140 -9.73 5.05 7.35
N PHE A 141 -9.56 4.24 6.30
CA PHE A 141 -8.25 3.87 5.81
C PHE A 141 -7.59 5.06 5.11
N SER A 142 -6.62 5.66 5.80
CA SER A 142 -5.71 6.64 5.20
C SER A 142 -4.35 5.99 4.97
N PRO A 143 -3.87 5.90 3.71
CA PRO A 143 -2.55 5.39 3.41
C PRO A 143 -1.46 6.23 4.10
N HIS A 144 -0.47 5.58 4.71
CA HIS A 144 0.69 6.23 5.33
C HIS A 144 1.27 7.38 4.50
N ALA A 145 1.53 7.12 3.22
CA ALA A 145 2.14 8.11 2.34
C ALA A 145 1.26 9.32 2.09
N GLU A 146 -0.06 9.15 2.09
CA GLU A 146 -1.00 10.26 1.94
C GLU A 146 -1.02 11.12 3.20
N LEU A 147 -1.06 10.51 4.38
CA LEU A 147 -1.01 11.23 5.67
C LEU A 147 0.27 12.06 5.80
N VAL A 148 1.44 11.45 5.55
CA VAL A 148 2.74 12.13 5.62
C VAL A 148 2.78 13.31 4.65
N VAL A 149 2.45 13.10 3.38
CA VAL A 149 2.54 14.17 2.37
C VAL A 149 1.53 15.28 2.63
N ARG A 150 0.35 14.95 3.14
CA ARG A 150 -0.66 15.93 3.55
C ARG A 150 -0.12 16.82 4.68
N ALA A 151 0.41 16.21 5.75
CA ALA A 151 0.98 16.94 6.88
C ALA A 151 2.15 17.84 6.46
N VAL A 152 3.11 17.31 5.68
CA VAL A 152 4.24 18.08 5.12
C VAL A 152 3.75 19.30 4.33
N ARG A 153 2.68 19.13 3.54
CA ARG A 153 2.11 20.22 2.74
C ARG A 153 1.36 21.23 3.60
N GLU A 154 0.65 20.79 4.63
CA GLU A 154 -0.04 21.68 5.58
C GLU A 154 0.93 22.52 6.40
N GLU A 155 2.08 21.95 6.80
CA GLU A 155 3.12 22.64 7.56
C GLU A 155 3.95 23.62 6.72
N GLY A 156 4.38 23.19 5.52
CA GLY A 156 5.39 23.91 4.74
C GLY A 156 5.00 24.24 3.29
N GLY A 157 3.78 23.91 2.88
CA GLY A 157 3.31 24.12 1.50
C GLY A 157 4.23 23.46 0.46
N ARG A 158 4.51 24.19 -0.63
CA ARG A 158 5.45 23.75 -1.67
C ARG A 158 6.87 23.54 -1.13
N GLN A 159 7.33 24.43 -0.24
CA GLN A 159 8.69 24.35 0.30
C GLN A 159 8.86 23.11 1.18
N GLY A 160 7.86 22.75 1.97
CA GLY A 160 7.86 21.51 2.76
C GLY A 160 8.03 20.26 1.88
N LEU A 161 7.36 20.21 0.72
CA LEU A 161 7.51 19.09 -0.23
C LEU A 161 8.88 19.05 -0.91
N LEU A 162 9.51 20.21 -1.16
CA LEU A 162 10.89 20.27 -1.64
C LEU A 162 11.88 19.79 -0.57
N GLU A 163 11.66 20.18 0.69
CA GLU A 163 12.46 19.72 1.82
C GLU A 163 12.30 18.22 2.07
N PHE A 164 11.08 17.70 1.92
CA PHE A 164 10.84 16.26 2.01
C PHE A 164 11.61 15.48 0.94
N GLN A 165 11.70 15.98 -0.30
CA GLN A 165 12.54 15.38 -1.33
C GLN A 165 14.02 15.44 -0.96
N ARG A 166 14.51 16.60 -0.50
CA ARG A 166 15.89 16.77 -0.03
C ARG A 166 16.23 15.78 1.07
N ARG A 167 15.35 15.60 2.06
CA ARG A 167 15.53 14.63 3.14
C ARG A 167 15.72 13.20 2.62
N TRP A 168 14.94 12.76 1.64
CA TRP A 168 15.12 11.44 1.01
C TRP A 168 16.45 11.32 0.24
N ARG A 169 16.83 12.38 -0.49
CA ARG A 169 18.11 12.43 -1.23
C ARG A 169 19.30 12.40 -0.29
N GLN A 170 19.28 13.23 0.75
CA GLN A 170 20.31 13.30 1.77
C GLN A 170 20.43 11.96 2.52
N HIS A 171 19.31 11.37 2.93
CA HIS A 171 19.30 10.06 3.58
C HIS A 171 19.95 8.97 2.72
N PHE A 172 19.75 8.99 1.39
CA PHE A 172 20.45 8.07 0.50
C PHE A 172 21.96 8.29 0.50
N LEU A 173 22.43 9.55 0.45
CA LEU A 173 23.86 9.85 0.55
C LEU A 173 24.46 9.35 1.87
N ASP A 174 23.81 9.69 2.98
CA ASP A 174 24.29 9.39 4.33
C ASP A 174 24.36 7.88 4.58
N THR A 175 23.40 7.12 4.06
CA THR A 175 23.29 5.68 4.34
C THR A 175 23.99 4.79 3.32
N MET A 176 24.10 5.22 2.06
CA MET A 176 24.67 4.40 0.98
C MET A 176 26.07 4.82 0.55
N ASN A 177 26.54 6.01 0.95
CA ASN A 177 27.85 6.57 0.59
C ASN A 177 28.24 6.30 -0.89
N PRO A 178 27.46 6.79 -1.85
CA PRO A 178 27.62 6.40 -3.25
C PRO A 178 28.89 7.01 -3.87
N ARG A 179 29.61 6.21 -4.67
CA ARG A 179 30.91 6.60 -5.25
C ARG A 179 30.86 6.94 -6.74
N PHE A 180 29.74 6.66 -7.40
CA PHE A 180 29.56 6.75 -8.85
C PHE A 180 28.23 7.45 -9.19
N LEU A 181 27.87 8.48 -8.42
CA LEU A 181 26.72 9.31 -8.74
C LEU A 181 26.93 10.06 -10.07
N PRO A 182 25.86 10.29 -10.85
CA PRO A 182 25.93 11.18 -11.99
C PRO A 182 26.39 12.58 -11.56
N GLU A 183 27.24 13.23 -12.35
CA GLU A 183 27.82 14.55 -12.04
C GLU A 183 26.75 15.63 -11.77
N LEU A 184 25.62 15.57 -12.48
CA LEU A 184 24.52 16.52 -12.33
C LEU A 184 23.51 16.10 -11.25
N TRP A 185 23.73 14.99 -10.54
CA TRP A 185 22.86 14.58 -9.45
C TRP A 185 23.13 15.41 -8.20
N SER A 186 22.08 16.02 -7.65
CA SER A 186 22.17 16.92 -6.50
C SER A 186 21.00 16.72 -5.56
N VAL A 187 21.26 16.89 -4.25
CA VAL A 187 20.23 16.93 -3.20
C VAL A 187 19.28 18.10 -3.46
N ASP A 188 19.82 19.26 -3.84
CA ASP A 188 19.09 20.52 -4.00
C ASP A 188 18.40 20.68 -5.36
N HIS A 189 18.41 19.65 -6.22
CA HIS A 189 17.80 19.74 -7.54
C HIS A 189 16.33 20.18 -7.45
N ASN A 190 16.06 21.35 -8.04
CA ASN A 190 14.73 21.93 -8.13
C ASN A 190 14.34 22.03 -9.61
N PRO A 191 13.32 21.29 -10.06
CA PRO A 191 12.94 21.26 -11.48
C PRO A 191 12.47 22.62 -12.03
N HIS A 192 12.20 23.61 -11.16
CA HIS A 192 11.72 24.94 -11.53
C HIS A 192 12.70 26.07 -11.19
N GLN A 193 13.99 25.75 -10.99
CA GLN A 193 15.06 26.74 -10.98
C GLN A 193 15.74 26.78 -12.35
N LEU A 194 15.00 27.25 -13.35
CA LEU A 194 15.49 27.80 -14.62
C LEU A 194 14.55 28.93 -15.05
#